data_AF-A0A9Q3HRQ1-F1
#
_entry.id   AF-A0A9Q3HRQ1-F1
#
_cell.length_a   1.000
_cell.length_b   1.000
_cell.length_c   1.000
_cell.angle_alpha   90.00
_cell.angle_beta   90.00
_cell.angle_gamma   90.00
#
_symmetry.space_group_name_H-M   'P 1'
#
loop_
_entity.id
_entity.type
_entity.pdbx_description
1 polymer ?
#
loop_
_entity_poly.entity_id
_entity_poly.type
_entity_poly.pdbx_seq_one_letter_code
_entity_poly.pdbx_strand_id
1 'polypeptide(L)'
;MTRKRIKAYEKIRKALTEGIFLLIPYWNIPFKFNIDACGYGSGAALHQVQMMDDKPTEGPVCYISRQIKPKEARYGASPMECFSLVWALEKLHYYLDVFLK
;
A
#
# COMPACT_ATOMS: atom_id res chain seq x y z
N MET A 1 -1.57 -16.58 25.87
CA MET A 1 -1.71 -15.51 24.85
C MET A 1 -1.55 -14.15 25.56
N THR A 2 -0.62 -13.27 25.18
CA THR A 2 -0.46 -11.97 25.88
C THR A 2 -1.55 -10.96 25.47
N ARG A 3 -1.95 -10.05 26.38
CA ARG A 3 -2.98 -9.02 26.10
C ARG A 3 -2.69 -8.21 24.83
N LYS A 4 -1.42 -7.90 24.56
CA LYS A 4 -0.98 -7.20 23.35
C LYS A 4 -1.28 -7.98 22.07
N ARG A 5 -1.09 -9.31 22.07
CA ARG A 5 -1.35 -10.18 20.91
C ARG A 5 -2.84 -10.28 20.59
N ILE A 6 -3.68 -10.37 21.63
CA ILE A 6 -5.14 -10.38 21.47
C ILE A 6 -5.61 -9.05 20.87
N LYS A 7 -5.13 -7.91 21.39
CA LYS A 7 -5.47 -6.59 20.85
C LYS A 7 -5.02 -6.41 19.38
N ALA A 8 -3.83 -6.90 19.04
CA ALA A 8 -3.34 -6.85 17.66
C ALA A 8 -4.17 -7.73 16.71
N TYR A 9 -4.53 -8.94 17.15
CA TYR A 9 -5.40 -9.84 16.39
C TYR A 9 -6.77 -9.21 16.14
N GLU A 10 -7.42 -8.68 17.17
CA GLU A 10 -8.72 -8.03 17.03
C GLU A 10 -8.66 -6.80 16.12
N LYS A 11 -7.56 -6.03 16.15
CA LYS A 11 -7.35 -4.90 15.23
C LYS A 11 -7.29 -5.36 13.77
N ILE A 12 -6.54 -6.43 13.48
CA ILE A 12 -6.44 -6.99 12.13
C ILE A 12 -7.78 -7.55 11.69
N ARG A 13 -8.45 -8.33 12.57
CA ARG A 13 -9.78 -8.89 12.30
C ARG A 13 -10.76 -7.79 11.90
N LYS A 14 -10.84 -6.74 12.71
CA LYS A 14 -11.71 -5.58 12.46
C LYS A 14 -11.39 -4.89 11.14
N ALA A 15 -10.11 -4.63 10.86
CA ALA A 15 -9.68 -4.02 9.60
C ALA A 15 -10.08 -4.85 8.37
N LEU A 16 -9.94 -6.18 8.45
CA LEU A 16 -10.30 -7.10 7.36
C LEU A 16 -11.82 -7.21 7.15
N THR A 17 -12.61 -7.19 8.23
CA THR A 17 -14.06 -7.40 8.13
C THR A 17 -14.85 -6.13 7.84
N GLU A 18 -14.37 -4.96 8.29
CA GLU A 18 -15.12 -3.70 8.18
C GLU A 18 -14.55 -2.75 7.12
N GLY A 19 -13.29 -2.93 6.72
CA GLY A 19 -12.52 -1.86 6.11
C GLY A 19 -12.09 -2.06 4.65
N ILE A 20 -12.59 -3.08 3.95
CA ILE A 20 -11.99 -3.43 2.64
C ILE A 20 -13.06 -3.59 1.56
N PHE A 21 -13.19 -2.54 0.75
CA PHE A 21 -13.55 -2.68 -0.65
C PHE A 21 -12.29 -2.37 -1.46
N LEU A 22 -11.96 -3.25 -2.42
CA LEU A 22 -10.89 -3.01 -3.38
C LEU A 22 -11.52 -2.82 -4.76
N LEU A 23 -11.00 -1.85 -5.50
CA LEU A 23 -11.36 -1.65 -6.89
C LEU A 23 -10.68 -2.70 -7.78
N ILE A 24 -11.44 -3.19 -8.75
CA ILE A 24 -10.87 -3.97 -9.85
C ILE A 24 -10.08 -2.98 -10.72
N PRO A 25 -8.79 -3.25 -11.02
CA PRO A 25 -7.97 -2.33 -11.78
C PRO A 25 -8.42 -2.23 -13.25
N TYR A 26 -8.49 -1.01 -13.75
CA TYR A 26 -8.66 -0.73 -15.18
C TYR A 26 -7.34 -0.24 -15.78
N TRP A 27 -6.77 -1.02 -16.70
CA TRP A 27 -5.42 -0.78 -17.26
C TRP A 27 -5.32 0.46 -18.15
N ASN A 28 -6.45 0.97 -18.63
CA ASN A 28 -6.54 2.15 -19.50
C ASN A 28 -6.63 3.47 -18.73
N ILE A 29 -6.63 3.43 -17.39
CA ILE A 29 -6.77 4.61 -16.52
C ILE A 29 -5.50 4.71 -15.66
N PRO A 30 -4.92 5.91 -15.46
CA PRO A 30 -3.72 6.06 -14.64
C PRO A 30 -3.96 5.62 -13.19
N PHE A 31 -2.95 4.99 -12.61
CA PHE A 31 -2.92 4.68 -11.18
C PHE A 31 -2.35 5.86 -10.39
N LYS A 32 -2.87 6.06 -9.17
CA LYS A 32 -2.28 6.91 -8.14
C LYS A 32 -1.47 6.03 -7.19
N PHE A 33 -0.20 6.34 -7.04
CA PHE A 33 0.71 5.53 -6.24
C PHE A 33 1.16 6.31 -5.00
N ASN A 34 0.73 5.83 -3.84
CA ASN A 34 1.06 6.42 -2.54
C ASN A 34 2.02 5.52 -1.79
N ILE A 35 3.05 6.11 -1.19
CA ILE A 35 4.04 5.39 -0.38
C ILE A 35 4.19 6.07 0.97
N ASP A 36 4.48 5.27 1.99
CA ASP A 36 4.83 5.77 3.31
C ASP A 36 5.89 4.85 3.97
N ALA A 37 6.79 5.44 4.72
CA ALA A 37 7.91 4.73 5.33
C ALA A 37 8.24 5.29 6.70
N CYS A 38 8.46 4.40 7.66
CA CYS A 38 8.96 4.74 8.98
C CYS A 38 10.03 3.73 9.42
N GLY A 39 10.71 4.03 10.54
CA GLY A 39 11.75 3.15 11.09
C GLY A 39 11.27 1.75 11.49
N TYR A 40 9.95 1.49 11.50
CA TYR A 40 9.36 0.19 11.82
C TYR A 40 8.86 -0.58 10.60
N GLY A 41 8.39 0.13 9.58
CA GLY A 41 7.64 -0.47 8.48
C GLY A 41 7.50 0.47 7.30
N SER A 42 7.34 -0.12 6.13
CA SER A 42 7.02 0.57 4.89
C SER A 42 5.71 0.07 4.34
N GLY A 43 4.92 0.98 3.79
CA GLY A 43 3.67 0.70 3.10
C GLY A 43 3.62 1.39 1.75
N ALA A 44 2.83 0.82 0.86
CA ALA A 44 2.37 1.48 -0.35
C ALA A 44 0.92 1.13 -0.63
N ALA A 45 0.19 2.08 -1.21
CA ALA A 45 -1.19 1.93 -1.64
C ALA A 45 -1.30 2.34 -3.10
N LEU A 46 -1.83 1.44 -3.92
CA LEU A 46 -2.18 1.71 -5.30
C LEU A 46 -3.66 2.07 -5.35
N HIS A 47 -3.96 3.26 -5.83
CA HIS A 47 -5.31 3.81 -5.94
C HIS A 47 -5.66 4.06 -7.41
N GLN A 48 -6.94 4.12 -7.70
CA GLN A 48 -7.42 4.51 -9.01
C GLN A 48 -8.69 5.36 -8.87
N VAL A 49 -8.84 6.34 -9.76
CA VAL A 49 -10.07 7.14 -9.87
C VAL A 49 -10.92 6.51 -10.97
N GLN A 50 -12.08 5.95 -10.60
CA GLN A 50 -13.01 5.28 -11.51
C GLN A 50 -14.38 5.96 -11.47
N MET A 51 -15.13 5.89 -12.56
CA MET A 51 -16.53 6.34 -12.57
C MET A 51 -17.39 5.26 -11.95
N MET A 52 -18.03 5.57 -10.82
CA MET A 52 -19.03 4.72 -10.16
C MET A 52 -20.28 5.56 -9.94
N ASP A 53 -21.45 5.06 -10.35
CA ASP A 53 -22.73 5.79 -10.27
C ASP A 53 -22.63 7.22 -10.81
N ASP A 54 -22.02 7.35 -12.00
CA ASP A 54 -21.77 8.62 -12.71
C ASP A 54 -20.91 9.65 -11.93
N LYS A 55 -20.17 9.21 -10.91
CA LYS A 55 -19.27 10.06 -10.12
C LYS A 55 -17.84 9.53 -10.10
N PRO A 56 -16.83 10.41 -10.21
CA PRO A 56 -15.44 10.04 -10.04
C PRO A 56 -15.18 9.66 -8.58
N THR A 57 -14.89 8.39 -8.35
CA THR A 57 -14.60 7.83 -7.03
C THR A 57 -13.17 7.33 -7.01
N GLU A 58 -12.36 7.86 -6.09
CA GLU A 58 -11.04 7.30 -5.81
C GLU A 58 -11.19 6.12 -4.86
N GLY A 59 -10.62 4.98 -5.23
CA GLY A 59 -10.58 3.82 -4.36
C GLY A 59 -9.26 3.07 -4.44
N PRO A 60 -8.97 2.24 -3.43
CA PRO A 60 -7.77 1.43 -3.40
C PRO A 60 -7.91 0.21 -4.31
N VAL A 61 -6.89 -0.05 -5.11
CA VAL A 61 -6.74 -1.27 -5.91
C VAL A 61 -5.94 -2.31 -5.12
N CYS A 62 -4.86 -1.88 -4.46
CA CYS A 62 -3.97 -2.78 -3.74
C CYS A 62 -3.28 -2.05 -2.58
N TYR A 63 -3.09 -2.77 -1.48
CA TYR A 63 -2.24 -2.34 -0.37
C TYR A 63 -1.10 -3.33 -0.20
N ILE A 64 0.12 -2.82 -0.11
CA ILE A 64 1.30 -3.62 0.26
C ILE A 64 1.99 -3.00 1.45
N SER A 65 2.50 -3.83 2.34
CA SER A 65 3.33 -3.37 3.45
C SER A 65 4.37 -4.41 3.81
N ARG A 66 5.47 -3.95 4.40
CA ARG A 66 6.57 -4.78 4.89
C ARG A 66 7.14 -4.21 6.17
N GLN A 67 7.69 -5.08 6.99
CA GLN A 67 8.51 -4.69 8.11
C GLN A 67 9.90 -4.26 7.61
N ILE A 68 10.45 -3.22 8.23
CA ILE A 68 11.80 -2.73 7.94
C ILE A 68 12.82 -3.51 8.77
N LYS A 69 13.94 -3.89 8.16
CA LYS A 69 15.02 -4.61 8.87
C LYS A 69 15.80 -3.64 9.76
N PRO A 70 16.40 -4.11 10.88
CA PRO A 70 17.18 -3.25 11.77
C PRO A 70 18.33 -2.47 11.11
N LYS A 71 18.87 -2.98 9.99
CA LYS A 71 19.90 -2.28 9.20
C LYS A 71 19.31 -1.13 8.38
N GLU A 72 18.13 -1.35 7.80
CA GLU A 72 17.39 -0.39 6.98
C GLU A 72 16.80 0.73 7.85
N ALA A 73 16.41 0.43 9.09
CA ALA A 73 15.89 1.40 10.06
C ALA A 73 16.91 2.48 10.49
N ARG A 74 18.19 2.32 10.12
CA ARG A 74 19.25 3.29 10.39
C ARG A 74 19.30 4.43 9.37
N TYR A 75 18.58 4.29 8.26
CA TYR A 75 18.47 5.35 7.26
C TYR A 75 17.68 6.54 7.80
N GLY A 76 17.97 7.74 7.29
CA GLY A 76 17.12 8.91 7.50
C GLY A 76 15.77 8.76 6.81
N ALA A 77 14.84 9.69 7.06
CA ALA A 77 13.50 9.67 6.48
C ALA A 77 13.51 9.63 4.94
N SER A 78 14.21 10.56 4.27
CA SER A 78 14.20 10.63 2.81
C SER A 78 14.80 9.40 2.12
N PRO A 79 15.93 8.82 2.58
CA PRO A 79 16.40 7.55 2.03
C PRO A 79 15.44 6.37 2.28
N MET A 80 14.71 6.36 3.39
CA MET A 80 13.67 5.35 3.63
C MET A 80 12.50 5.49 2.67
N GLU A 81 12.02 6.71 2.43
CA GLU A 81 10.95 6.96 1.45
C GLU A 81 11.37 6.50 0.04
N CYS A 82 12.59 6.84 -0.39
CA CYS A 82 13.12 6.38 -1.68
C CYS A 82 13.26 4.86 -1.75
N PHE A 83 13.77 4.24 -0.68
CA PHE A 83 13.86 2.78 -0.59
C PHE A 83 12.48 2.11 -0.70
N SER A 84 11.48 2.67 0.00
CA SER A 84 10.09 2.23 -0.06
C SER A 84 9.48 2.39 -1.44
N LEU A 85 9.80 3.48 -2.15
CA LEU A 85 9.40 3.70 -3.53
C LEU A 85 9.92 2.58 -4.43
N VAL A 86 11.23 2.36 -4.45
CA VAL A 86 11.87 1.35 -5.32
C VAL A 86 11.32 -0.03 -5.03
N TRP A 87 11.28 -0.43 -3.76
CA TRP A 87 10.74 -1.72 -3.36
C TRP A 87 9.28 -1.91 -3.81
N ALA A 88 8.45 -0.88 -3.63
CA ALA A 88 7.03 -0.98 -3.96
C ALA A 88 6.80 -1.00 -5.48
N LEU A 89 7.60 -0.27 -6.27
CA LEU A 89 7.60 -0.36 -7.74
C LEU A 89 8.00 -1.76 -8.23
N GLU A 90 9.06 -2.35 -7.68
CA GLU A 90 9.46 -3.72 -8.00
C GLU A 90 8.34 -4.72 -7.69
N LYS A 91 7.66 -4.56 -6.56
CA LYS A 91 6.56 -5.46 -6.17
C LYS A 91 5.33 -5.28 -7.03
N LEU A 92 4.97 -4.06 -7.39
CA LEU A 92 3.76 -3.75 -8.15
C LEU A 92 4.03 -3.59 -9.65
N HIS A 93 5.17 -4.03 -10.15
CA HIS A 93 5.52 -3.99 -11.58
C HIS A 93 4.38 -4.52 -12.46
N TYR A 94 3.75 -5.64 -12.11
CA TYR A 94 2.62 -6.18 -12.85
C TYR A 94 1.41 -5.23 -12.99
N TYR A 95 1.23 -4.26 -12.07
CA TYR A 95 0.22 -3.20 -12.20
C TYR A 95 0.72 -1.99 -13.00
N LEU A 96 2.02 -1.69 -12.93
CA LEU A 96 2.59 -0.42 -13.39
C LEU A 96 3.32 -0.51 -14.74
N ASP A 97 3.77 -1.70 -15.14
CA ASP A 97 4.62 -1.94 -16.31
C ASP A 97 3.88 -1.75 -17.65
N VAL A 98 2.55 -1.68 -17.62
CA VAL A 98 1.72 -1.32 -18.79
C VAL A 98 1.98 0.13 -19.25
N PHE A 99 2.51 0.99 -18.36
CA PHE A 99 2.80 2.41 -18.66
C PHE A 99 4.27 2.71 -18.99
N LEU A 100 5.17 1.71 -18.92
CA LEU A 100 6.61 1.87 -19.20
C LEU A 100 7.03 1.41 -20.60
N LYS A 101 6.08 1.21 -21.51
CA LYS A 101 6.33 0.91 -22.94
C LYS A 101 6.09 2.11 -23.83
#